data_AF-A0A849QNG7-F1
#
_entry.id   AF-A0A849QNG7-F1
#
_cell.length_a   1.000
_cell.length_b   1.000
_cell.length_c   1.000
_cell.angle_alpha   90.00
_cell.angle_beta   90.00
_cell.angle_gamma   90.00
#
_symmetry.space_group_name_H-M   'P 1'
#
loop_
_entity.id
_entity.type
_entity.pdbx_description
1 polymer ?
#
loop_
_entity_poly.entity_id
_entity_poly.type
_entity_poly.pdbx_seq_one_letter_code
_entity_poly.pdbx_strand_id
1 'polypeptide(L)'
;DSKVVVIHPGRINDNRDLSFSKMVENLKELALFAHDRGVMLGLENKEGTDHGNLCCGTTELLEAVRAVNSPNLGVTFDVGHANLTCGGVSEKVRDFAKSLDGHVVHMHLHDNNGVWTDEYAGDVHMAPGSGTVDFSVINEISDYRGIYNLEVFSMDDVVAGKAVIDRSLR
;
A
#
# COMPACT_ATOMS: atom_id res chain seq x y z
N ASP A 1 -2.15 13.86 -18.46
CA ASP A 1 -0.83 13.57 -17.85
C ASP A 1 -1.01 12.95 -16.48
N SER A 2 -0.50 11.73 -16.27
CA SER A 2 -0.48 11.10 -14.93
C SER A 2 0.67 11.67 -14.09
N LYS A 3 0.48 11.76 -12.76
CA LYS A 3 1.46 12.32 -11.82
C LYS A 3 2.11 11.28 -10.91
N VAL A 4 1.47 10.13 -10.73
CA VAL A 4 1.96 9.04 -9.88
C VAL A 4 1.95 7.73 -10.68
N VAL A 5 2.99 6.92 -10.49
CA VAL A 5 3.08 5.54 -10.98
C VAL A 5 3.29 4.64 -9.77
N VAL A 6 2.38 3.68 -9.58
CA VAL A 6 2.49 2.67 -8.53
C VAL A 6 3.44 1.57 -8.97
N ILE A 7 4.31 1.11 -8.06
CA ILE A 7 5.27 0.05 -8.30
C ILE A 7 5.25 -0.94 -7.15
N HIS A 8 5.22 -2.23 -7.47
CA HIS A 8 5.36 -3.29 -6.49
C HIS A 8 6.84 -3.57 -6.17
N PRO A 9 7.16 -4.00 -4.94
CA PRO A 9 8.52 -4.33 -4.49
C PRO A 9 9.09 -5.61 -5.13
N GLY A 10 8.29 -6.33 -5.92
CA GLY A 10 8.66 -7.63 -6.45
C GLY A 10 8.51 -8.74 -5.41
N ARG A 11 9.11 -9.90 -5.68
CA ARG A 11 8.97 -11.10 -4.86
C ARG A 11 10.32 -11.63 -4.39
N ILE A 12 10.28 -12.29 -3.25
CA ILE A 12 11.39 -13.04 -2.68
C ILE A 12 11.56 -14.32 -3.48
N ASN A 13 12.77 -14.48 -4.03
CA ASN A 13 13.22 -15.75 -4.61
C ASN A 13 14.04 -16.52 -3.56
N ASP A 14 15.10 -17.22 -3.96
CA ASP A 14 15.87 -18.08 -3.06
C ASP A 14 16.57 -17.35 -1.89
N ASN A 15 16.82 -16.05 -2.01
CA ASN A 15 17.53 -15.25 -1.00
C ASN A 15 16.85 -13.89 -0.79
N ARG A 16 16.32 -13.66 0.43
CA ARG A 16 15.59 -12.43 0.78
C ARG A 16 16.47 -11.18 0.69
N ASP A 17 17.64 -11.20 1.32
CA ASP A 17 18.54 -10.04 1.37
C ASP A 17 19.02 -9.63 -0.02
N LEU A 18 19.33 -10.61 -0.87
CA LEU A 18 19.67 -10.37 -2.26
C LEU A 18 18.48 -9.82 -3.06
N SER A 19 17.27 -10.33 -2.82
CA SER A 19 16.05 -9.86 -3.48
C SER A 19 15.75 -8.41 -3.09
N PHE A 20 15.87 -8.07 -1.80
CA PHE A 20 15.70 -6.71 -1.29
C PHE A 20 16.76 -5.76 -1.87
N SER A 21 18.03 -6.16 -1.86
CA SER A 21 19.13 -5.34 -2.40
C SER A 21 18.92 -5.03 -3.89
N LYS A 22 18.54 -6.03 -4.69
CA LYS A 22 18.22 -5.85 -6.11
C LYS A 22 16.99 -4.98 -6.34
N MET A 23 15.96 -5.12 -5.52
CA MET A 23 14.78 -4.26 -5.58
C MET A 23 15.17 -2.79 -5.37
N VAL A 24 16.00 -2.49 -4.35
CA VAL A 24 16.49 -1.14 -4.08
C VAL A 24 17.34 -0.60 -5.23
N GLU A 25 18.24 -1.40 -5.80
CA GLU A 25 19.05 -1.02 -6.97
C GLU A 25 18.17 -0.66 -8.17
N ASN A 26 17.19 -1.51 -8.50
CA ASN A 26 16.26 -1.25 -9.59
C ASN A 26 15.40 0.00 -9.33
N LEU A 27 14.93 0.21 -8.10
CA LEU A 27 14.16 1.41 -7.76
C LEU A 27 14.99 2.68 -7.88
N LYS A 28 16.30 2.65 -7.63
CA LYS A 28 17.18 3.81 -7.86
C LYS A 28 17.20 4.20 -9.33
N GLU A 29 17.36 3.23 -10.22
CA GLU A 29 17.33 3.48 -11.67
C GLU A 29 15.97 4.02 -12.12
N LEU A 30 14.88 3.44 -11.63
CA LEU A 30 13.52 3.87 -11.93
C LEU A 30 13.23 5.28 -11.39
N ALA A 31 13.67 5.60 -10.18
CA ALA A 31 13.45 6.91 -9.56
C ALA A 31 14.21 8.02 -10.30
N LEU A 32 15.42 7.74 -10.80
CA LEU A 32 16.16 8.67 -11.69
C LEU A 32 15.39 8.89 -12.99
N PHE A 33 14.92 7.82 -13.63
CA PHE A 33 14.15 7.91 -14.86
C PHE A 33 12.83 8.69 -14.68
N ALA A 34 12.16 8.52 -13.55
CA ALA A 34 10.93 9.22 -13.18
C ALA A 34 11.17 10.71 -12.88
N HIS A 35 12.28 11.03 -12.22
CA HIS A 35 12.68 12.41 -11.93
C HIS A 35 12.76 13.27 -13.18
N ASP A 36 13.45 12.78 -14.22
CA ASP A 36 13.61 13.48 -15.51
C ASP A 36 12.27 13.76 -16.22
N ARG A 37 11.20 13.08 -15.81
CA ARG A 37 9.85 13.16 -16.39
C ARG A 37 8.84 13.83 -15.47
N GLY A 38 9.25 14.28 -14.28
CA GLY A 38 8.36 14.89 -13.30
C GLY A 38 7.26 13.94 -12.81
N VAL A 39 7.56 12.65 -12.74
CA VAL A 39 6.66 11.59 -12.24
C VAL A 39 7.06 11.22 -10.80
N MET A 40 6.07 11.02 -9.95
CA MET A 40 6.26 10.44 -8.60
C MET A 40 6.07 8.93 -8.66
N LEU A 41 6.97 8.17 -8.06
CA LEU A 41 6.81 6.74 -7.86
C LEU A 41 6.21 6.47 -6.48
N GLY A 42 5.26 5.54 -6.39
CA GLY A 42 4.72 5.03 -5.14
C GLY A 42 5.08 3.55 -4.98
N LEU A 43 5.99 3.23 -4.06
CA LEU A 43 6.29 1.84 -3.70
C LEU A 43 5.15 1.31 -2.81
N GLU A 44 4.48 0.27 -3.26
CA GLU A 44 3.30 -0.26 -2.59
C GLU A 44 3.66 -1.25 -1.48
N ASN A 45 3.03 -1.14 -0.32
CA ASN A 45 3.12 -2.19 0.70
C ASN A 45 2.31 -3.41 0.27
N LYS A 46 2.91 -4.60 0.34
CA LYS A 46 2.22 -5.86 0.05
C LYS A 46 1.68 -6.51 1.32
N GLU A 47 0.82 -7.50 1.15
CA GLU A 47 0.24 -8.30 2.21
C GLU A 47 1.27 -9.25 2.82
N GLY A 48 1.30 -9.35 4.15
CA GLY A 48 2.19 -10.23 4.90
C GLY A 48 1.73 -11.68 4.96
N THR A 49 0.51 -11.96 4.50
CA THR A 49 -0.07 -13.31 4.43
C THR A 49 0.53 -14.14 3.30
N ASP A 50 1.10 -13.51 2.27
CA ASP A 50 1.96 -14.18 1.27
C ASP A 50 3.44 -13.98 1.63
N HIS A 51 4.07 -15.05 2.09
CA HIS A 51 5.48 -15.04 2.54
C HIS A 51 6.50 -14.79 1.42
N GLY A 52 6.08 -14.80 0.15
CA GLY A 52 6.94 -14.43 -0.97
C GLY A 52 7.01 -12.93 -1.23
N ASN A 53 6.30 -12.10 -0.47
CA ASN A 53 6.30 -10.65 -0.67
C ASN A 53 7.41 -9.93 0.11
N LEU A 54 7.92 -8.87 -0.50
CA LEU A 54 8.75 -7.85 0.13
C LEU A 54 7.89 -6.65 0.55
N CYS A 55 8.42 -5.84 1.46
CA CYS A 55 7.85 -4.57 1.93
C CYS A 55 6.43 -4.70 2.49
N CYS A 56 6.13 -5.82 3.17
CA CYS A 56 4.81 -6.02 3.77
C CYS A 56 4.59 -5.13 5.00
N GLY A 57 5.64 -4.95 5.80
CA GLY A 57 5.65 -4.09 6.99
C GLY A 57 6.28 -2.72 6.71
N THR A 58 5.90 -1.72 7.51
CA THR A 58 6.43 -0.35 7.37
C THR A 58 7.95 -0.26 7.55
N THR A 59 8.55 -1.10 8.40
CA THR A 59 10.01 -1.08 8.62
C THR A 59 10.79 -1.33 7.33
N GLU A 60 10.52 -2.44 6.64
CA GLU A 60 11.21 -2.83 5.39
C GLU A 60 10.83 -1.89 4.23
N LEU A 61 9.56 -1.46 4.17
CA LEU A 61 9.09 -0.51 3.17
C LEU A 61 9.83 0.84 3.28
N LEU A 62 9.88 1.43 4.47
CA LEU A 62 10.54 2.71 4.69
C LEU A 62 12.07 2.59 4.62
N GLU A 63 12.63 1.41 4.95
CA GLU A 63 14.04 1.13 4.70
C GLU A 63 14.35 1.22 3.20
N ALA A 64 13.52 0.60 2.34
CA ALA A 64 13.69 0.67 0.89
C ALA A 64 13.62 2.12 0.37
N VAL A 65 12.60 2.88 0.79
CA VAL A 65 12.43 4.29 0.40
C VAL A 65 13.65 5.13 0.82
N ARG A 66 14.13 4.97 2.05
CA ARG A 66 15.33 5.66 2.54
C ARG A 66 16.60 5.22 1.81
N ALA A 67 16.74 3.93 1.49
CA ALA A 67 17.91 3.40 0.80
C ALA A 67 18.01 3.87 -0.66
N VAL A 68 16.85 4.09 -1.32
CA VAL A 68 16.78 4.72 -2.65
C VAL A 68 17.13 6.21 -2.57
N ASN A 69 16.68 6.91 -1.52
CA ASN A 69 17.00 8.32 -1.24
C ASN A 69 16.71 9.25 -2.43
N SER A 70 15.49 9.18 -2.97
CA SER A 70 15.04 10.04 -4.08
C SER A 70 13.83 10.88 -3.67
N PRO A 71 13.77 12.17 -4.06
CA PRO A 71 12.58 13.01 -3.84
C PRO A 71 11.38 12.60 -4.71
N ASN A 72 11.59 11.72 -5.70
CA ASN A 72 10.56 11.21 -6.61
C ASN A 72 10.09 9.80 -6.25
N LEU A 73 10.34 9.34 -5.03
CA LEU A 73 9.84 8.08 -4.51
C LEU A 73 9.15 8.31 -3.16
N GLY A 74 7.88 7.93 -3.09
CA GLY A 74 7.10 7.80 -1.87
C GLY A 74 6.49 6.41 -1.75
N VAL A 75 5.41 6.32 -0.98
CA VAL A 75 4.68 5.08 -0.70
C VAL A 75 3.28 5.12 -1.33
N THR A 76 2.88 4.03 -1.97
CA THR A 76 1.46 3.74 -2.18
C THR A 76 0.98 2.97 -0.97
N PHE A 77 0.12 3.58 -0.16
CA PHE A 77 -0.44 2.92 1.01
C PHE A 77 -1.66 2.10 0.59
N ASP A 78 -1.48 0.79 0.54
CA ASP A 78 -2.57 -0.15 0.39
C ASP A 78 -3.11 -0.55 1.78
N VAL A 79 -4.35 -0.12 2.05
CA VAL A 79 -5.01 -0.34 3.34
C VAL A 79 -5.41 -1.81 3.52
N GLY A 80 -5.82 -2.49 2.44
CA GLY A 80 -6.26 -3.87 2.49
C GLY A 80 -5.09 -4.81 2.75
N HIS A 81 -3.96 -4.62 2.06
CA HIS A 81 -2.71 -5.32 2.35
C HIS A 81 -2.24 -5.10 3.79
N ALA A 82 -2.31 -3.87 4.30
CA ALA A 82 -1.95 -3.57 5.68
C ALA A 82 -2.86 -4.30 6.68
N ASN A 83 -4.16 -4.42 6.39
CA ASN A 83 -5.09 -5.18 7.23
C ASN A 83 -4.69 -6.65 7.37
N LEU A 84 -4.27 -7.29 6.27
CA LEU A 84 -3.76 -8.66 6.26
C LEU A 84 -2.46 -8.78 7.05
N THR A 85 -1.50 -7.87 6.83
CA THR A 85 -0.24 -7.83 7.58
C THR A 85 -0.47 -7.64 9.08
N CYS A 86 -1.49 -6.86 9.47
CA CYS A 86 -1.82 -6.56 10.86
C CYS A 86 -2.75 -7.59 11.52
N GLY A 87 -3.22 -8.60 10.79
CA GLY A 87 -4.09 -9.64 11.32
C GLY A 87 -5.52 -9.15 11.61
N GLY A 88 -6.03 -8.16 10.87
CA GLY A 88 -7.36 -7.58 11.07
C GLY A 88 -7.50 -6.73 12.35
N VAL A 89 -6.39 -6.41 13.03
CA VAL A 89 -6.41 -5.64 14.27
C VAL A 89 -6.33 -4.14 13.96
N SER A 90 -7.44 -3.41 14.10
CA SER A 90 -7.55 -2.00 13.69
C SER A 90 -6.52 -1.07 14.34
N GLU A 91 -6.13 -1.31 15.60
CA GLU A 91 -5.08 -0.53 16.27
C GLU A 91 -3.72 -0.67 15.56
N LYS A 92 -3.36 -1.88 15.15
CA LYS A 92 -2.11 -2.15 14.43
C LYS A 92 -2.13 -1.52 13.03
N VAL A 93 -3.28 -1.55 12.35
CA VAL A 93 -3.45 -0.89 11.04
C VAL A 93 -3.33 0.63 11.18
N ARG A 94 -3.82 1.19 12.29
CA ARG A 94 -3.65 2.60 12.63
C ARG A 94 -2.19 2.97 12.88
N ASP A 95 -1.46 2.15 13.64
CA ASP A 95 -0.02 2.37 13.89
C ASP A 95 0.81 2.20 12.61
N PHE A 96 0.41 1.28 11.73
CA PHE A 96 0.98 1.12 10.39
C PHE A 96 0.81 2.42 9.59
N ALA A 97 -0.41 2.95 9.49
CA ALA A 97 -0.70 4.17 8.74
C ALA A 97 0.04 5.40 9.30
N LYS A 98 0.04 5.58 10.63
CA LYS A 98 0.81 6.66 11.29
C LYS A 98 2.30 6.61 10.97
N SER A 99 2.86 5.40 10.86
CA SER A 99 4.27 5.23 10.50
C SER A 99 4.58 5.63 9.06
N LEU A 100 3.55 5.66 8.19
CA LEU A 100 3.67 6.08 6.78
C LEU A 100 3.36 7.56 6.56
N ASP A 101 2.86 8.27 7.58
CA ASP A 101 2.54 9.69 7.47
C ASP A 101 3.74 10.50 6.95
N GLY A 102 3.48 11.45 6.05
CA GLY A 102 4.51 12.21 5.33
C GLY A 102 5.23 11.48 4.19
N HIS A 103 5.00 10.17 3.99
CA HIS A 103 5.59 9.39 2.89
C HIS A 103 4.58 8.97 1.81
N VAL A 104 3.28 9.00 2.11
CA VAL A 104 2.24 8.49 1.21
C VAL A 104 1.98 9.43 0.04
N VAL A 105 2.06 8.90 -1.17
CA VAL A 105 1.79 9.62 -2.44
C VAL A 105 0.56 9.09 -3.18
N HIS A 106 0.12 7.88 -2.85
CA HIS A 106 -1.10 7.26 -3.38
C HIS A 106 -1.73 6.30 -2.37
N MET A 107 -3.00 5.97 -2.54
CA MET A 107 -3.70 5.00 -1.69
C MET A 107 -4.55 4.05 -2.51
N HIS A 108 -4.48 2.77 -2.14
CA HIS A 108 -5.38 1.72 -2.60
C HIS A 108 -6.30 1.30 -1.46
N LEU A 109 -7.59 1.19 -1.77
CA LEU A 109 -8.66 0.93 -0.83
C LEU A 109 -9.46 -0.28 -1.30
N HIS A 110 -9.37 -1.34 -0.53
CA HIS A 110 -10.26 -2.49 -0.58
C HIS A 110 -10.30 -3.12 0.81
N ASP A 111 -11.24 -4.02 1.02
CA ASP A 111 -11.48 -4.67 2.31
C ASP A 111 -11.15 -6.16 2.24
N ASN A 112 -10.97 -6.76 3.41
CA ASN A 112 -10.77 -8.20 3.59
C ASN A 112 -10.98 -8.56 5.07
N ASN A 113 -10.83 -9.84 5.39
CA ASN A 113 -11.06 -10.35 6.75
C ASN A 113 -9.82 -10.25 7.66
N GLY A 114 -8.69 -9.72 7.16
CA GLY A 114 -7.45 -9.60 7.93
C GLY A 114 -6.77 -10.93 8.25
N VAL A 115 -7.16 -12.02 7.58
CA VAL A 115 -6.66 -13.37 7.83
C VAL A 115 -6.28 -14.05 6.52
N TRP A 116 -5.31 -14.96 6.58
CA TRP A 116 -4.93 -15.78 5.43
C TRP A 116 -6.05 -16.76 5.07
N THR A 117 -6.27 -16.95 3.77
CA THR A 117 -7.15 -17.97 3.18
C THR A 117 -6.48 -18.61 1.97
N ASP A 118 -6.91 -19.82 1.57
CA ASP A 118 -6.45 -20.46 0.33
C ASP A 118 -6.75 -19.61 -0.91
N GLU A 119 -7.85 -18.85 -0.86
CA GLU A 119 -8.20 -17.88 -1.88
C GLU A 119 -7.36 -16.61 -1.71
N TYR A 120 -6.50 -16.33 -2.69
CA TYR A 120 -5.67 -15.12 -2.79
C TYR A 120 -4.89 -14.75 -1.51
N ALA A 121 -4.51 -15.72 -0.67
CA ALA A 121 -3.86 -15.46 0.63
C ALA A 121 -4.65 -14.49 1.54
N GLY A 122 -5.96 -14.38 1.36
CA GLY A 122 -6.84 -13.43 2.08
C GLY A 122 -7.03 -12.09 1.38
N ASP A 123 -6.31 -11.83 0.29
CA ASP A 123 -6.36 -10.59 -0.47
C ASP A 123 -7.50 -10.58 -1.50
N VAL A 124 -8.73 -10.60 -0.98
CA VAL A 124 -9.94 -10.86 -1.75
C VAL A 124 -10.62 -9.60 -2.29
N HIS A 125 -10.02 -8.41 -2.10
CA HIS A 125 -10.50 -7.15 -2.68
C HIS A 125 -12.01 -6.88 -2.51
N MET A 126 -12.54 -7.12 -1.31
CA MET A 126 -13.94 -6.83 -1.00
C MET A 126 -14.21 -5.32 -1.04
N ALA A 127 -15.47 -4.92 -1.24
CA ALA A 127 -15.86 -3.52 -1.12
C ALA A 127 -15.57 -2.99 0.29
N PRO A 128 -15.00 -1.77 0.44
CA PRO A 128 -14.87 -1.10 1.73
C PRO A 128 -16.15 -1.19 2.57
N GLY A 129 -16.04 -1.70 3.80
CA GLY A 129 -17.15 -1.94 4.73
C GLY A 129 -17.74 -3.35 4.69
N SER A 130 -17.20 -4.24 3.84
CA SER A 130 -17.62 -5.65 3.76
C SER A 130 -16.71 -6.61 4.52
N GLY A 131 -15.56 -6.14 4.99
CA GLY A 131 -14.59 -6.89 5.77
C GLY A 131 -14.39 -6.26 7.15
N THR A 132 -13.13 -6.25 7.61
CA THR A 132 -12.76 -5.84 8.97
C THR A 132 -12.02 -4.52 9.05
N VAL A 133 -11.73 -3.87 7.91
CA VAL A 133 -10.98 -2.61 7.88
C VAL A 133 -11.79 -1.47 8.52
N ASP A 134 -11.21 -0.81 9.53
CA ASP A 134 -11.67 0.49 9.99
C ASP A 134 -11.08 1.59 9.09
N PHE A 135 -11.85 2.01 8.07
CA PHE A 135 -11.42 3.01 7.11
C PHE A 135 -11.21 4.42 7.69
N SER A 136 -11.51 4.66 8.98
CA SER A 136 -11.05 5.90 9.62
C SER A 136 -9.52 6.05 9.62
N VAL A 137 -8.79 4.94 9.41
CA VAL A 137 -7.33 4.89 9.27
C VAL A 137 -6.78 5.80 8.17
N ILE A 138 -7.53 6.07 7.10
CA ILE A 138 -7.05 6.93 6.01
C ILE A 138 -6.79 8.37 6.46
N ASN A 139 -7.39 8.79 7.59
CA ASN A 139 -7.16 10.11 8.18
C ASN A 139 -5.86 10.20 9.00
N GLU A 140 -5.15 9.09 9.21
CA GLU A 140 -3.84 9.12 9.86
C GLU A 140 -2.74 9.66 8.94
N ILE A 141 -3.00 9.73 7.63
CA ILE A 141 -2.13 10.39 6.67
C ILE A 141 -2.53 11.86 6.58
N SER A 142 -1.73 12.72 7.19
CA SER A 142 -1.95 14.15 7.25
C SER A 142 -1.80 14.80 5.87
N ASP A 143 -2.63 15.81 5.61
CA ASP A 143 -2.61 16.61 4.38
C ASP A 143 -2.67 15.83 3.05
N TYR A 144 -3.16 14.58 3.07
CA TYR A 144 -3.35 13.82 1.84
C TYR A 144 -4.41 14.49 0.94
N ARG A 145 -3.99 14.87 -0.27
CA ARG A 145 -4.85 15.46 -1.33
C ARG A 145 -4.85 14.61 -2.60
N GLY A 146 -4.37 13.38 -2.49
CA GLY A 146 -4.28 12.45 -3.60
C GLY A 146 -5.60 11.73 -3.89
N ILE A 147 -5.52 10.70 -4.71
CA ILE A 147 -6.65 9.86 -5.10
C ILE A 147 -6.79 8.71 -4.10
N TYR A 148 -8.01 8.44 -3.68
CA TYR A 148 -8.39 7.23 -2.97
C TYR A 148 -8.86 6.21 -4.02
N ASN A 149 -7.98 5.30 -4.44
CA ASN A 149 -8.27 4.33 -5.50
C ASN A 149 -9.02 3.11 -4.93
N LEU A 150 -10.23 2.83 -5.40
CA LEU A 150 -10.96 1.63 -4.98
C LEU A 150 -10.61 0.46 -5.89
N GLU A 151 -10.02 -0.59 -5.33
CA GLU A 151 -9.61 -1.79 -6.06
C GLU A 151 -10.57 -2.93 -5.78
N VAL A 152 -11.69 -2.94 -6.50
CA VAL A 152 -12.80 -3.88 -6.30
C VAL A 152 -13.30 -4.43 -7.64
N PHE A 153 -14.03 -5.55 -7.62
CA PHE A 153 -14.36 -6.30 -8.84
C PHE A 153 -15.67 -5.89 -9.53
N SER A 154 -16.46 -4.97 -8.97
CA SER A 154 -17.72 -4.53 -9.57
C SER A 154 -18.03 -3.05 -9.32
N MET A 155 -18.88 -2.46 -10.18
CA MET A 155 -19.33 -1.07 -9.98
C MET A 155 -20.25 -0.93 -8.77
N ASP A 156 -21.00 -1.98 -8.41
CA ASP A 156 -21.83 -1.97 -7.20
C ASP A 156 -20.93 -1.89 -5.96
N ASP A 157 -19.80 -2.60 -5.95
CA ASP A 157 -18.78 -2.52 -4.91
C ASP A 157 -18.10 -1.15 -4.88
N VAL A 158 -17.84 -0.53 -6.03
CA VAL A 158 -17.31 0.84 -6.10
C VAL A 158 -18.30 1.81 -5.44
N VAL A 159 -19.58 1.72 -5.76
CA VAL A 159 -20.62 2.62 -5.21
C VAL A 159 -20.78 2.41 -3.70
N ALA A 160 -20.86 1.15 -3.25
CA ALA A 160 -20.99 0.81 -1.83
C ALA A 160 -19.75 1.24 -1.04
N GLY A 161 -18.56 0.91 -1.55
CA GLY A 161 -17.29 1.24 -0.95
C GLY A 161 -17.07 2.75 -0.86
N LYS A 162 -17.35 3.49 -1.94
CA LYS A 162 -17.23 4.95 -1.94
C LYS A 162 -18.09 5.58 -0.84
N ALA A 163 -19.32 5.08 -0.63
CA ALA A 163 -20.19 5.59 0.42
C ALA A 163 -19.59 5.36 1.83
N VAL A 164 -18.84 4.28 2.04
CA VAL A 164 -18.09 4.05 3.29
C VAL A 164 -16.95 5.04 3.43
N ILE A 165 -16.12 5.19 2.40
CA ILE A 165 -14.98 6.12 2.41
C ILE A 165 -15.43 7.57 2.66
N ASP A 166 -16.49 8.02 1.99
CA ASP A 166 -17.05 9.37 2.17
C ASP A 166 -17.49 9.63 3.62
N ARG A 167 -17.96 8.61 4.36
CA ARG A 167 -18.33 8.73 5.78
C ARG A 167 -17.13 8.67 6.72
N SER A 168 -16.03 8.05 6.29
CA SER A 168 -14.82 7.89 7.07
C SER A 168 -13.90 9.11 7.01
N LEU A 169 -13.97 9.90 5.93
CA LEU A 169 -13.21 11.14 5.77
C LEU A 169 -13.69 12.21 6.77
N ARG A 170 -12.74 12.92 7.37
CA ARG A 170 -12.98 14.04 8.30
C ARG A 170 -12.83 15.40 7.63
#